data_AF-A0A1H4AP38-F1
#
_entry.id   AF-A0A1H4AP38-F1
#
_cell.length_a   1.000
_cell.length_b   1.000
_cell.length_c   1.000
_cell.angle_alpha   90.00
_cell.angle_beta   90.00
_cell.angle_gamma   90.00
#
_symmetry.space_group_name_H-M   'P 1'
#
loop_
_entity.id
_entity.type
_entity.pdbx_description
1 polymer ?
#
loop_
_entity_poly.entity_id
_entity_poly.type
_entity_poly.pdbx_seq_one_letter_code
_entity_poly.pdbx_strand_id
1 'polypeptide(L)'
;MDIAKAKRRENIAEYILYLWQLEDLLRALQFSPEAVFSTLIAPRKDIGEEQKHVFLLWYMDLANLLRQEGKEEKGHLEHTLHLIQDLHDLHLQLMKLPVGGHYRTTYARLEPELPRLRAVLGNPGMSDTELCFRALYAAMLYRIKGEGDKQAVVDTLEYISPVIAELADLHGKVERGETDLFKTEEK
;
A
#
# COMPACT_ATOMS: atom_id res chain seq x y z
N MET A 1 -5.10 -6.37 -16.74
CA MET A 1 -5.16 -4.92 -16.42
C MET A 1 -6.30 -4.59 -15.44
N ASP A 2 -7.33 -5.44 -15.30
CA ASP A 2 -8.47 -5.18 -14.41
C ASP A 2 -8.16 -5.24 -12.92
N ILE A 3 -7.27 -6.13 -12.44
CA ILE A 3 -7.05 -6.31 -11.00
C ILE A 3 -6.45 -5.06 -10.35
N ALA A 4 -5.43 -4.45 -10.94
CA ALA A 4 -4.81 -3.24 -10.41
C ALA A 4 -5.75 -2.03 -10.45
N LYS A 5 -6.53 -1.89 -11.54
CA LYS A 5 -7.52 -0.80 -11.69
C LYS A 5 -8.71 -0.98 -10.76
N ALA A 6 -9.21 -2.21 -10.59
CA ALA A 6 -10.27 -2.55 -9.65
C ALA A 6 -9.80 -2.32 -8.20
N LYS A 7 -8.61 -2.81 -7.83
CA LYS A 7 -8.03 -2.57 -6.50
C LYS A 7 -7.85 -1.10 -6.19
N ARG A 8 -7.34 -0.29 -7.13
CA ARG A 8 -7.24 1.17 -6.91
C ARG A 8 -8.61 1.80 -6.64
N ARG A 9 -9.64 1.35 -7.36
CA ARG A 9 -11.01 1.89 -7.23
C ARG A 9 -11.70 1.44 -5.95
N GLU A 10 -11.39 0.24 -5.45
CA GLU A 10 -12.02 -0.35 -4.28
C GLU A 10 -11.28 -0.02 -2.98
N ASN A 11 -9.95 -0.15 -2.97
CA ASN A 11 -9.13 0.08 -1.78
C ASN A 11 -7.69 0.49 -2.17
N ILE A 12 -7.42 1.78 -2.01
CA ILE A 12 -6.11 2.38 -2.29
C ILE A 12 -4.97 1.75 -1.47
N ALA A 13 -5.22 1.33 -0.23
CA ALA A 13 -4.18 0.69 0.59
C ALA A 13 -3.81 -0.70 0.06
N GLU A 14 -4.80 -1.51 -0.33
CA GLU A 14 -4.52 -2.80 -0.98
C GLU A 14 -3.79 -2.62 -2.31
N TYR A 15 -4.14 -1.59 -3.07
CA TYR A 15 -3.48 -1.28 -4.32
C TYR A 15 -1.99 -0.96 -4.13
N ILE A 16 -1.65 -0.11 -3.14
CA ILE A 16 -0.27 0.23 -2.80
C ILE A 16 0.52 -1.02 -2.41
N LEU A 17 0.01 -1.81 -1.44
CA LEU A 17 0.69 -3.02 -0.96
C LEU A 17 0.86 -4.07 -2.07
N TYR A 18 -0.13 -4.19 -2.95
CA TYR A 18 -0.06 -5.07 -4.12
C TYR A 18 1.05 -4.65 -5.09
N LEU A 19 1.17 -3.36 -5.39
CA LEU A 19 2.24 -2.87 -6.25
C LEU A 19 3.62 -3.09 -5.64
N TRP A 20 3.80 -2.83 -4.34
CA TRP A 20 5.08 -3.09 -3.66
C TRP A 20 5.47 -4.56 -3.73
N GLN A 21 4.50 -5.47 -3.55
CA GLN A 21 4.75 -6.91 -3.72
C GLN A 21 5.19 -7.25 -5.14
N LEU A 22 4.55 -6.65 -6.16
CA LEU A 22 4.94 -6.87 -7.55
C LEU A 22 6.34 -6.34 -7.86
N GLU A 23 6.69 -5.17 -7.35
CA GLU A 23 8.04 -4.61 -7.52
C GLU A 23 9.10 -5.57 -6.98
N ASP A 24 8.91 -6.11 -5.77
CA ASP A 24 9.85 -7.06 -5.18
C ASP A 24 9.89 -8.40 -5.93
N LEU A 25 8.76 -8.89 -6.44
CA LEU A 25 8.73 -10.06 -7.31
C LEU A 25 9.50 -9.82 -8.61
N LEU A 26 9.33 -8.66 -9.23
CA LEU A 26 10.07 -8.29 -10.43
C LEU A 26 11.58 -8.23 -10.17
N ARG A 27 12.01 -7.67 -9.04
CA ARG A 27 13.42 -7.69 -8.59
C ARG A 27 13.93 -9.11 -8.39
N ALA A 28 13.16 -9.96 -7.71
CA ALA A 28 13.53 -11.35 -7.45
C ALA A 28 13.69 -12.16 -8.75
N LEU A 29 12.89 -11.82 -9.78
CA LEU A 29 12.98 -12.40 -11.12
C LEU A 29 14.00 -11.69 -12.03
N GLN A 30 14.81 -10.78 -11.46
CA GLN A 30 15.82 -10.00 -12.16
C GLN A 30 15.29 -9.26 -13.40
N PHE A 31 14.00 -8.91 -13.36
CA PHE A 31 13.29 -8.28 -14.48
C PHE A 31 13.38 -9.08 -15.80
N SER A 32 13.57 -10.41 -15.75
CA SER A 32 13.59 -11.26 -16.95
C SER A 32 12.17 -11.47 -17.48
N PRO A 33 11.89 -11.16 -18.75
CA PRO A 33 10.61 -11.45 -19.38
C PRO A 33 10.23 -12.93 -19.29
N GLU A 34 11.19 -13.83 -19.49
CA GLU A 34 11.01 -15.28 -19.46
C GLU A 34 10.67 -15.77 -18.05
N ALA A 35 11.38 -15.26 -17.03
CA ALA A 35 11.14 -15.59 -15.63
C ALA A 35 9.78 -15.05 -15.15
N VAL A 36 9.43 -13.82 -15.54
CA VAL A 36 8.12 -13.21 -15.27
C VAL A 36 7.00 -14.00 -15.93
N PHE A 37 7.16 -14.38 -17.21
CA PHE A 37 6.13 -15.17 -17.89
C PHE A 37 5.94 -16.52 -17.22
N SER A 38 7.02 -17.28 -16.99
CA SER A 38 6.93 -18.63 -16.41
C SER A 38 6.42 -18.64 -14.97
N THR A 39 6.73 -17.61 -14.17
CA THR A 39 6.36 -17.57 -12.75
C THR A 39 5.02 -16.90 -12.49
N LEU A 40 4.72 -15.77 -13.15
CA LEU A 40 3.56 -14.94 -12.82
C LEU A 40 2.40 -15.09 -13.80
N ILE A 41 2.63 -15.61 -15.01
CA ILE A 41 1.64 -15.63 -16.09
C ILE A 41 1.27 -17.05 -16.50
N ALA A 42 2.24 -17.90 -16.82
CA ALA A 42 2.01 -19.26 -17.29
C ALA A 42 1.16 -20.12 -16.32
N PRO A 43 1.30 -20.00 -14.98
CA PRO A 43 0.47 -20.77 -14.04
C PRO A 43 -0.99 -20.30 -13.96
N ARG A 44 -1.32 -19.13 -14.51
CA ARG A 44 -2.67 -18.56 -14.46
C ARG A 44 -3.58 -19.26 -15.46
N LYS A 45 -4.59 -19.96 -14.92
CA LYS A 45 -5.61 -20.69 -15.69
C LYS A 45 -6.84 -19.84 -15.99
N ASP A 46 -6.94 -18.67 -15.37
CA ASP A 46 -8.06 -17.74 -15.45
C ASP A 46 -7.96 -16.76 -16.65
N ILE A 47 -6.89 -16.82 -17.43
CA ILE A 47 -6.63 -15.93 -18.56
C ILE A 47 -6.33 -16.70 -19.86
N GLY A 48 -6.79 -16.18 -20.99
CA GLY A 48 -6.51 -16.75 -22.32
C GLY A 48 -5.10 -16.44 -22.82
N GLU A 49 -4.61 -17.17 -23.83
CA GLU A 49 -3.27 -17.00 -24.40
C GLU A 49 -2.98 -15.57 -24.89
N GLU A 50 -3.95 -14.92 -25.56
CA GLU A 50 -3.80 -13.53 -25.99
C GLU A 50 -3.64 -12.56 -24.81
N GLN A 51 -4.34 -12.82 -23.70
CA GLN A 51 -4.24 -12.00 -22.50
C GLN A 51 -2.91 -12.19 -21.78
N LYS A 52 -2.29 -13.38 -21.86
CA LYS A 52 -0.97 -13.64 -21.27
C LYS A 52 0.09 -12.67 -21.81
N HIS A 53 0.06 -12.38 -23.11
CA HIS A 53 0.97 -11.40 -23.71
C HIS A 53 0.73 -9.99 -23.17
N VAL A 54 -0.52 -9.58 -23.02
CA VAL A 54 -0.89 -8.27 -22.44
C VAL A 54 -0.41 -8.14 -20.99
N PHE A 55 -0.51 -9.20 -20.19
CA PHE A 55 0.03 -9.20 -18.83
C PHE A 55 1.55 -9.10 -18.80
N LEU A 56 2.25 -9.78 -19.74
CA LEU A 56 3.70 -9.68 -19.83
C LEU A 56 4.13 -8.25 -20.13
N LEU A 57 3.51 -7.62 -21.13
CA LEU A 57 3.78 -6.20 -21.45
C LEU A 57 3.57 -5.31 -20.23
N TRP A 58 2.47 -5.49 -19.51
CA TRP A 58 2.19 -4.70 -18.30
C TRP A 58 3.25 -4.86 -17.20
N TYR A 59 3.72 -6.09 -16.94
CA TYR A 59 4.82 -6.30 -15.99
C TYR A 59 6.13 -5.68 -16.47
N MET A 60 6.40 -5.73 -17.78
CA MET A 60 7.61 -5.12 -18.35
C MET A 60 7.55 -3.60 -18.34
N ASP A 61 6.38 -2.99 -18.50
CA ASP A 61 6.18 -1.55 -18.32
C ASP A 61 6.48 -1.14 -16.87
N LEU A 62 6.01 -1.93 -15.90
CA LEU A 62 6.32 -1.71 -14.48
C LEU A 62 7.82 -1.83 -14.19
N ALA A 63 8.49 -2.84 -14.77
CA ALA A 63 9.93 -2.99 -14.68
C ALA A 63 10.66 -1.78 -15.27
N ASN A 64 10.24 -1.30 -16.45
CA ASN A 64 10.82 -0.12 -17.08
C ASN A 64 10.66 1.15 -16.24
N LEU A 65 9.50 1.34 -15.60
CA LEU A 65 9.29 2.46 -14.68
C LEU A 65 10.27 2.39 -13.49
N LEU A 66 10.46 1.22 -12.90
CA LEU A 66 11.46 1.04 -11.83
C LEU A 66 12.87 1.40 -12.30
N ARG A 67 13.25 1.04 -13.54
CA ARG A 67 14.55 1.42 -14.12
C ARG A 67 14.68 2.92 -14.31
N GLN A 68 13.66 3.55 -14.89
CA GLN A 68 13.64 4.98 -15.16
C GLN A 68 13.74 5.81 -13.87
N GLU A 69 13.12 5.32 -12.79
CA GLU A 69 13.20 5.95 -11.47
C GLU A 69 14.46 5.55 -10.68
N GLY A 70 15.33 4.68 -11.21
CA GLY A 70 16.55 4.22 -10.52
C GLY A 70 16.30 3.30 -9.32
N LYS A 71 15.19 2.55 -9.33
CA LYS A 71 14.69 1.72 -8.22
C LYS A 71 14.79 0.22 -8.50
N GLU A 72 15.74 -0.15 -9.35
CA GLU A 72 16.00 -1.55 -9.72
C GLU A 72 16.43 -2.39 -8.51
N GLU A 73 17.25 -1.83 -7.62
CA GLU A 73 17.76 -2.55 -6.45
C GLU A 73 16.85 -2.43 -5.22
N LYS A 74 16.26 -1.25 -5.01
CA LYS A 74 15.47 -0.92 -3.80
C LYS A 74 14.53 0.25 -4.03
N GLY A 75 13.59 0.44 -3.10
CA GLY A 75 12.63 1.54 -3.10
C GLY A 75 11.30 1.15 -3.71
N HIS A 76 10.37 2.11 -3.79
CA HIS A 76 9.05 1.91 -4.37
C HIS A 76 8.74 2.99 -5.37
N LEU A 77 7.94 2.69 -6.40
CA LEU A 77 7.61 3.65 -7.45
C LEU A 77 7.07 4.96 -6.87
N GLU A 78 7.49 6.09 -7.44
CA GLU A 78 7.08 7.43 -6.99
C GLU A 78 5.56 7.56 -6.97
N HIS A 79 4.88 6.92 -7.92
CA HIS A 79 3.42 6.88 -7.94
C HIS A 79 2.83 6.37 -6.61
N THR A 80 3.34 5.27 -6.06
CA THR A 80 2.82 4.72 -4.80
C THR A 80 3.17 5.60 -3.60
N LEU A 81 4.33 6.26 -3.62
CA LEU A 81 4.73 7.20 -2.58
C LEU A 81 3.87 8.45 -2.58
N HIS A 82 3.50 8.97 -3.76
CA HIS A 82 2.55 10.08 -3.87
C HIS A 82 1.16 9.69 -3.33
N LEU A 83 0.66 8.48 -3.61
CA LEU A 83 -0.62 8.03 -3.04
C LEU A 83 -0.56 7.94 -1.51
N ILE A 84 0.57 7.50 -0.95
CA ILE A 84 0.79 7.52 0.51
C ILE A 84 0.83 8.94 1.04
N GLN A 85 1.41 9.88 0.29
CA GLN A 85 1.43 11.30 0.65
C GLN A 85 0.00 11.89 0.66
N ASP A 86 -0.82 11.58 -0.34
CA ASP A 86 -2.23 12.01 -0.37
C ASP A 86 -3.00 11.48 0.86
N LEU A 87 -2.78 10.21 1.22
CA LEU A 87 -3.32 9.62 2.44
C LEU A 87 -2.77 10.28 3.70
N HIS A 88 -1.50 10.68 3.71
CA HIS A 88 -0.90 11.40 4.83
C HIS A 88 -1.52 12.79 5.00
N ASP A 89 -1.73 13.52 3.90
CA ASP A 89 -2.36 14.83 3.92
C ASP A 89 -3.82 14.74 4.42
N LEU A 90 -4.55 13.70 4.00
CA LEU A 90 -5.87 13.40 4.55
C LEU A 90 -5.81 13.08 6.05
N HIS A 91 -4.86 12.25 6.49
CA HIS A 91 -4.63 11.97 7.90
C HIS A 91 -4.45 13.28 8.69
N LEU A 92 -3.59 14.19 8.24
CA LEU A 92 -3.35 15.48 8.89
C LEU A 92 -4.62 16.35 8.99
N GLN A 93 -5.51 16.27 8.01
CA GLN A 93 -6.80 16.94 8.04
C GLN A 93 -7.76 16.30 9.04
N LEU A 94 -7.86 14.96 9.06
CA LEU A 94 -8.70 14.22 10.00
C LEU A 94 -8.27 14.42 11.47
N MET A 95 -6.99 14.67 11.72
CA MET A 95 -6.50 15.02 13.06
C MET A 95 -7.04 16.38 13.57
N LYS A 96 -7.57 17.23 12.69
CA LYS A 96 -8.06 18.58 13.02
C LYS A 96 -9.58 18.73 12.89
N LEU A 97 -10.16 18.14 11.85
CA LEU A 97 -11.54 18.39 11.46
C LEU A 97 -12.53 17.55 12.28
N PRO A 98 -13.75 18.03 12.55
CA PRO A 98 -14.76 17.27 13.30
C PRO A 98 -15.05 15.89 12.72
N VAL A 99 -15.11 15.79 11.38
CA VAL A 99 -15.33 14.54 10.63
C VAL A 99 -14.33 13.43 10.98
N GLY A 100 -13.13 13.78 11.45
CA GLY A 100 -12.11 12.83 11.87
C GLY A 100 -12.25 12.33 13.31
N GLY A 101 -13.37 12.59 14.01
CA GLY A 101 -13.54 12.19 15.41
C GLY A 101 -13.37 10.70 15.69
N HIS A 102 -13.98 9.84 14.85
CA HIS A 102 -13.80 8.40 14.95
C HIS A 102 -12.36 7.99 14.60
N TYR A 103 -11.84 8.49 13.47
CA TYR A 103 -10.47 8.23 13.03
C TYR A 103 -9.42 8.57 14.10
N ARG A 104 -9.56 9.70 14.79
CA ARG A 104 -8.67 10.08 15.90
C ARG A 104 -8.70 9.08 17.06
N THR A 105 -9.87 8.50 17.35
CA THR A 105 -10.00 7.47 18.39
C THR A 105 -9.29 6.18 17.98
N THR A 106 -9.41 5.80 16.70
CA THR A 106 -8.67 4.65 16.15
C THR A 106 -7.16 4.91 16.18
N TYR A 107 -6.72 6.09 15.72
CA TYR A 107 -5.31 6.48 15.66
C TYR A 107 -4.64 6.58 17.04
N ALA A 108 -5.36 7.04 18.06
CA ALA A 108 -4.85 7.15 19.43
C ALA A 108 -4.38 5.82 20.02
N ARG A 109 -4.87 4.68 19.50
CA ARG A 109 -4.39 3.34 19.90
C ARG A 109 -3.05 2.99 19.27
N LEU A 110 -2.76 3.53 18.09
CA LEU A 110 -1.52 3.32 17.35
C LEU A 110 -0.41 4.28 17.80
N GLU A 111 -0.76 5.51 18.20
CA GLU A 111 0.19 6.57 18.54
C GLU A 111 1.32 6.14 19.50
N PRO A 112 1.08 5.36 20.58
CA PRO A 112 2.14 4.90 21.48
C PRO A 112 3.17 3.95 20.83
N GLU A 113 2.78 3.25 19.76
CA GLU A 113 3.64 2.29 19.06
C GLU A 113 4.55 2.94 18.01
N LEU A 114 4.23 4.15 17.55
CA LEU A 114 4.96 4.83 16.47
C LEU A 114 6.45 5.04 16.77
N PRO A 115 6.89 5.45 17.97
CA PRO A 115 8.32 5.59 18.26
C PRO A 115 9.09 4.28 18.11
N ARG A 116 8.49 3.17 18.55
CA ARG A 116 9.08 1.82 18.44
C ARG A 116 9.17 1.40 16.97
N LEU A 117 8.09 1.57 16.20
CA LEU A 117 8.08 1.25 14.78
C LEU A 117 9.11 2.08 14.01
N ARG A 118 9.20 3.38 14.31
CA ARG A 118 10.14 4.31 13.65
C ARG A 118 11.60 3.96 13.95
N ALA A 119 11.90 3.46 15.15
CA ALA A 119 13.26 3.01 15.48
C ALA A 119 13.71 1.79 14.65
N VAL A 120 12.76 0.96 14.19
CA VAL A 120 13.06 -0.29 13.45
C VAL A 120 12.92 -0.12 11.94
N LEU A 121 11.92 0.63 11.48
CA LEU A 121 11.53 0.73 10.06
C LEU A 121 11.65 2.15 9.50
N GLY A 122 11.87 3.15 10.36
CA GLY A 122 11.88 4.55 9.98
C GLY A 122 13.14 4.96 9.24
N ASN A 123 12.97 5.89 8.30
CA ASN A 123 14.04 6.62 7.64
C ASN A 123 13.85 8.12 7.87
N PRO A 124 14.91 8.94 7.76
CA PRO A 124 14.78 10.40 7.82
C PRO A 124 13.76 10.91 6.79
N GLY A 125 12.83 11.76 7.24
CA GLY A 125 11.79 12.35 6.39
C GLY A 125 10.54 11.49 6.15
N MET A 126 10.49 10.27 6.69
CA MET A 126 9.34 9.38 6.55
C MET A 126 8.13 9.86 7.38
N SER A 127 6.95 9.87 6.75
CA SER A 127 5.69 10.18 7.43
C SER A 127 5.18 8.99 8.26
N ASP A 128 4.31 9.24 9.24
CA ASP A 128 3.68 8.16 10.02
C ASP A 128 2.83 7.24 9.15
N THR A 129 2.18 7.79 8.12
CA THR A 129 1.40 7.01 7.17
C THR A 129 2.30 6.07 6.37
N GLU A 130 3.44 6.55 5.87
CA GLU A 130 4.40 5.70 5.16
C GLU A 130 4.99 4.62 6.09
N LEU A 131 5.32 4.97 7.32
CA LEU A 131 5.80 4.03 8.33
C LEU A 131 4.80 2.89 8.55
N CYS A 132 3.51 3.21 8.62
CA CYS A 132 2.43 2.24 8.74
C CYS A 132 2.35 1.29 7.53
N PHE A 133 2.43 1.82 6.31
CA PHE A 133 2.46 0.99 5.10
C PHE A 133 3.66 0.05 5.07
N ARG A 134 4.85 0.53 5.45
CA ARG A 134 6.07 -0.30 5.54
C ARG A 134 5.93 -1.40 6.59
N ALA A 135 5.33 -1.09 7.74
CA ALA A 135 5.07 -2.07 8.78
C ALA A 135 4.06 -3.13 8.34
N LEU A 136 2.95 -2.73 7.69
CA LEU A 136 1.98 -3.67 7.12
C LEU A 136 2.61 -4.56 6.04
N TYR A 137 3.45 -3.98 5.18
CA TYR A 137 4.15 -4.74 4.15
C TYR A 137 5.15 -5.74 4.76
N ALA A 138 5.93 -5.32 5.77
CA ALA A 138 6.81 -6.22 6.50
C ALA A 138 6.04 -7.38 7.16
N ALA A 139 4.92 -7.08 7.81
CA ALA A 139 4.02 -8.10 8.38
C ALA A 139 3.51 -9.08 7.32
N MET A 140 3.13 -8.60 6.13
CA MET A 140 2.72 -9.44 5.00
C MET A 140 3.86 -10.37 4.54
N LEU A 141 5.09 -9.86 4.43
CA LEU A 141 6.26 -10.67 4.06
C LEU A 141 6.56 -11.75 5.10
N TYR A 142 6.44 -11.45 6.40
CA TYR A 142 6.59 -12.46 7.46
C TYR A 142 5.54 -13.57 7.36
N ARG A 143 4.28 -13.21 7.07
CA ARG A 143 3.21 -14.19 6.85
C ARG A 143 3.49 -15.11 5.66
N ILE A 144 3.98 -14.55 4.53
CA ILE A 144 4.34 -15.34 3.34
C ILE A 144 5.47 -16.33 3.66
N LYS A 145 6.40 -15.96 4.54
CA LYS A 145 7.51 -16.82 4.99
C LYS A 145 7.10 -17.87 6.04
N GLY A 146 5.84 -17.92 6.44
CA GLY A 146 5.36 -18.81 7.52
C GLY A 146 5.71 -18.33 8.93
N GLU A 147 6.15 -17.08 9.08
CA GLU A 147 6.52 -16.46 10.36
C GLU A 147 5.45 -15.47 10.87
N GLY A 148 4.19 -15.70 10.49
CA GLY A 148 3.06 -14.81 10.77
C GLY A 148 2.67 -14.71 12.25
N ASP A 149 3.01 -15.73 13.04
CA ASP A 149 2.63 -15.82 14.46
C ASP A 149 3.57 -15.05 15.40
N LYS A 150 4.60 -14.38 14.84
CA LYS A 150 5.49 -13.53 15.64
C LYS A 150 4.67 -12.40 16.27
N GLN A 151 4.82 -12.20 17.59
CA GLN A 151 4.06 -11.18 18.33
C GLN A 151 4.16 -9.79 17.68
N ALA A 152 5.35 -9.40 17.19
CA ALA A 152 5.53 -8.13 16.50
C ALA A 152 4.63 -7.97 15.24
N VAL A 153 4.35 -9.07 14.52
CA VAL A 153 3.45 -9.10 13.36
C VAL A 153 2.00 -8.97 13.80
N VAL A 154 1.62 -9.68 14.86
CA VAL A 154 0.28 -9.62 15.45
C VAL A 154 -0.04 -8.21 15.95
N ASP A 155 0.86 -7.62 16.75
CA ASP A 155 0.70 -6.27 17.28
C ASP A 155 0.58 -5.25 16.14
N THR A 156 1.43 -5.37 15.12
CA THR A 156 1.39 -4.52 13.92
C THR A 156 0.02 -4.59 13.24
N LEU A 157 -0.52 -5.80 13.06
CA LEU A 157 -1.81 -5.98 12.42
C LEU A 157 -2.98 -5.47 13.28
N GLU A 158 -2.87 -5.59 14.60
CA GLU A 158 -3.89 -5.14 15.55
C GLU A 158 -4.00 -3.61 15.60
N TYR A 159 -2.87 -2.90 15.64
CA TYR A 159 -2.87 -1.43 15.80
C TYR A 159 -2.85 -0.67 14.47
N ILE A 160 -2.16 -1.17 13.45
CA ILE A 160 -1.97 -0.42 12.19
C ILE A 160 -3.11 -0.68 11.20
N SER A 161 -3.55 -1.93 11.05
CA SER A 161 -4.55 -2.27 10.02
C SER A 161 -5.85 -1.48 10.17
N PRO A 162 -6.42 -1.28 11.37
CA PRO A 162 -7.64 -0.48 11.52
C PRO A 162 -7.45 0.98 11.07
N VAL A 163 -6.32 1.59 11.40
CA VAL A 163 -6.00 2.97 11.02
C VAL A 163 -5.89 3.11 9.51
N ILE A 164 -5.16 2.21 8.85
CA ILE A 164 -4.97 2.26 7.39
C ILE A 164 -6.26 1.91 6.64
N ALA A 165 -7.04 0.94 7.15
CA ALA A 165 -8.33 0.59 6.57
C ALA A 165 -9.32 1.76 6.63
N GLU A 166 -9.44 2.41 7.79
CA GLU A 166 -10.31 3.59 7.95
C GLU A 166 -9.85 4.76 7.10
N LEU A 167 -8.53 5.02 7.03
CA LEU A 167 -7.98 6.09 6.21
C LEU A 167 -8.25 5.85 4.71
N ALA A 168 -8.08 4.61 4.24
CA ALA A 168 -8.34 4.23 2.85
C ALA A 168 -9.84 4.33 2.48
N ASP A 169 -10.73 3.94 3.40
CA ASP A 169 -12.18 4.07 3.22
C ASP A 169 -12.60 5.55 3.15
N LEU A 170 -12.11 6.38 4.07
CA LEU A 170 -12.35 7.82 4.06
C LEU A 170 -11.81 8.49 2.80
N HIS A 171 -10.60 8.13 2.35
CA HIS A 171 -10.03 8.62 1.09
C HIS A 171 -10.94 8.29 -0.09
N GLY A 172 -11.38 7.04 -0.20
CA GLY A 172 -12.28 6.62 -1.27
C GLY A 172 -13.61 7.39 -1.27
N LYS A 173 -14.18 7.64 -0.08
CA LYS A 173 -15.40 8.45 0.06
C LYS A 173 -15.20 9.90 -0.36
N VAL A 174 -14.05 10.49 -0.04
CA VAL A 174 -13.69 11.85 -0.45
C VAL A 174 -13.51 11.93 -1.96
N GLU A 175 -12.78 10.99 -2.59
CA GLU A 175 -12.60 10.96 -4.05
C GLU A 175 -13.92 10.81 -4.81
N ARG A 176 -14.91 10.10 -4.24
CA ARG A 176 -16.24 9.93 -4.82
C ARG A 176 -17.21 11.09 -4.51
N GLY A 177 -16.80 12.06 -3.69
CA GLY A 177 -17.66 13.17 -3.25
C GLY A 177 -18.77 12.74 -2.27
N GLU A 178 -18.64 11.57 -1.64
CA GLU A 178 -19.60 11.03 -0.66
C GLU A 178 -19.43 11.66 0.73
N THR A 179 -18.23 12.16 1.02
CA THR A 179 -17.90 12.86 2.27
C THR A 179 -17.32 14.23 1.94
N ASP A 180 -17.91 15.27 2.55
CA ASP A 180 -17.33 16.62 2.54
C ASP A 180 -16.47 16.80 3.80
N LEU A 181 -15.16 16.92 3.62
CA LEU A 181 -14.21 17.12 4.71
C LEU A 181 -14.46 18.42 5.48
N PHE A 182 -15.04 19.42 4.82
CA PHE A 182 -15.21 20.78 5.35
C PHE A 182 -16.63 21.11 5.76
N LYS A 183 -17.57 20.15 5.71
CA LYS A 183 -18.89 20.35 6.32
C LYS A 183 -18.73 20.46 7.84
N THR A 184 -18.68 21.69 8.33
CA THR A 184 -19.00 22.02 9.72
C THR A 184 -20.39 21.49 10.01
N GLU A 185 -20.56 20.74 11.10
CA GLU A 185 -21.88 20.46 11.65
C GLU A 185 -22.60 21.81 11.80
N GLU A 186 -23.65 22.03 10.99
CA GLU A 186 -24.57 23.12 11.25
C GLU A 186 -25.17 22.87 12.64
N LYS A 187 -25.00 23.88 13.49
CA LYS A 187 -25.39 23.92 14.92
C LYS A 187 -26.78 23.37 15.21
#